data_AF-A0A1E5BKB9-F1
#
_entry.id   AF-A0A1E5BKB9-F1
#
_cell.length_a   1.000
_cell.length_b   1.000
_cell.length_c   1.000
_cell.angle_alpha   90.00
_cell.angle_beta   90.00
_cell.angle_gamma   90.00
#
_symmetry.space_group_name_H-M   'P 1'
#
loop_
_entity.id
_entity.type
_entity.pdbx_description
1 polymer ?
#
loop_
_entity_poly.entity_id
_entity_poly.type
_entity_poly.pdbx_seq_one_letter_code
_entity_poly.pdbx_strand_id
1 'polypeptide(L)'
;MLKDLEPLLEQVYAEGNYDAEGAIMRFGHGDCHDLTWALHEKFGAKIVAIVGQDSGMPVHSCVLLNESTTLDAYGINALEKTVERYSKIAMEAIQEPVIAKNVDSDWISAFGGNLYEEPEDVLVEFEPVMQLLDITLENCFDQSRI
;
A
#
# COMPACT_ATOMS: atom_id res chain seq x y z
N MET A 1 4.87 -1.46 14.71
CA MET A 1 5.92 -2.31 14.15
C MET A 1 6.11 -1.85 12.71
N LEU A 2 7.28 -1.30 12.37
CA LEU A 2 7.60 -0.89 10.99
C LEU A 2 8.36 -2.02 10.33
N LYS A 3 7.97 -2.35 9.10
CA LYS A 3 8.59 -3.39 8.28
C LYS A 3 8.59 -2.89 6.85
N ASP A 4 9.66 -2.17 6.53
CA ASP A 4 9.86 -1.53 5.25
C ASP A 4 10.57 -2.49 4.30
N LEU A 5 9.94 -2.77 3.17
CA LEU A 5 10.48 -3.67 2.15
C LEU A 5 11.41 -2.97 1.17
N GLU A 6 11.46 -1.64 1.14
CA GLU A 6 12.35 -0.94 0.21
C GLU A 6 13.84 -1.28 0.42
N PRO A 7 14.39 -1.30 1.66
CA PRO A 7 15.75 -1.78 1.89
C PRO A 7 15.92 -3.28 1.58
N LEU A 8 14.85 -4.05 1.71
CA LEU A 8 14.86 -5.50 1.46
C LEU A 8 14.77 -5.81 -0.04
N LEU A 9 14.18 -4.96 -0.88
CA LEU A 9 14.12 -5.14 -2.33
C LEU A 9 15.53 -5.28 -2.93
N GLU A 10 16.46 -4.43 -2.52
CA GLU A 10 17.87 -4.50 -2.96
C GLU A 10 18.53 -5.82 -2.53
N GLN A 11 18.21 -6.29 -1.31
CA GLN A 11 18.72 -7.54 -0.77
C GLN A 11 18.09 -8.77 -1.45
N VAL A 12 16.77 -8.79 -1.61
CA VAL A 12 15.99 -9.85 -2.26
C VAL A 12 16.45 -10.05 -3.71
N TYR A 13 16.70 -8.94 -4.42
CA TYR A 13 17.29 -8.96 -5.75
C TYR A 13 18.70 -9.58 -5.73
N ALA A 14 19.57 -9.16 -4.79
CA ALA A 14 20.92 -9.70 -4.66
C ALA A 14 20.96 -11.19 -4.26
N GLU A 15 19.96 -11.65 -3.50
CA GLU A 15 19.80 -13.04 -3.07
C GLU A 15 19.15 -13.94 -4.15
N GLY A 16 18.64 -13.37 -5.24
CA GLY A 16 17.98 -14.10 -6.32
C GLY A 16 16.61 -14.67 -5.92
N ASN A 17 15.92 -14.06 -4.96
CA ASN A 17 14.58 -14.45 -4.55
C ASN A 17 13.53 -13.75 -5.44
N TYR A 18 13.44 -14.23 -6.69
CA TYR A 18 12.61 -13.63 -7.74
C TYR A 18 11.11 -13.68 -7.46
N ASP A 19 10.64 -14.60 -6.61
CA ASP A 19 9.22 -14.68 -6.22
C ASP A 19 8.83 -13.49 -5.34
N ALA A 20 9.68 -13.16 -4.37
CA ALA A 20 9.54 -11.99 -3.50
C ALA A 20 9.68 -10.67 -4.29
N GLU A 21 10.68 -10.58 -5.16
CA GLU A 21 10.87 -9.43 -6.05
C GLU A 21 9.65 -9.24 -6.95
N GLY A 22 9.19 -10.31 -7.61
CA GLY A 22 8.04 -10.28 -8.50
C GLY A 22 6.74 -9.95 -7.78
N ALA A 23 6.56 -10.37 -6.54
CA ALA A 23 5.43 -9.94 -5.71
C ALA A 23 5.50 -8.43 -5.44
N ILE A 24 6.61 -7.93 -4.89
CA ILE A 24 6.74 -6.50 -4.56
C ILE A 24 6.59 -5.61 -5.80
N MET A 25 7.17 -6.02 -6.94
CA MET A 25 7.07 -5.28 -8.20
C MET A 25 5.65 -5.26 -8.77
N ARG A 26 4.90 -6.37 -8.69
CA ARG A 26 3.47 -6.44 -9.08
C ARG A 26 2.62 -5.46 -8.27
N PHE A 27 2.77 -5.48 -6.95
CA PHE A 27 2.08 -4.52 -6.08
C PHE A 27 2.55 -3.08 -6.30
N GLY A 28 3.84 -2.84 -6.52
CA GLY A 28 4.38 -1.50 -6.74
C GLY A 28 3.95 -0.82 -8.05
N HIS A 29 3.57 -1.56 -9.10
CA HIS A 29 3.27 -1.01 -10.43
C HIS A 29 1.79 -1.02 -10.85
N GLY A 30 0.89 -1.62 -10.07
CA GLY A 30 -0.54 -1.62 -10.39
C GLY A 30 -1.43 -2.28 -9.35
N ASP A 31 -0.94 -3.34 -8.69
CA ASP A 31 -1.80 -4.20 -7.86
C ASP A 31 -1.97 -3.69 -6.41
N CYS A 32 -1.25 -2.63 -6.01
CA CYS A 32 -1.51 -2.00 -4.70
C CYS A 32 -2.89 -1.36 -4.63
N HIS A 33 -3.48 -1.00 -5.77
CA HIS A 33 -4.86 -0.52 -5.81
C HIS A 33 -5.81 -1.63 -5.37
N ASP A 34 -5.70 -2.81 -5.99
CA ASP A 34 -6.55 -3.96 -5.66
C ASP A 34 -6.30 -4.45 -4.24
N LEU A 35 -5.04 -4.47 -3.78
CA LEU A 35 -4.72 -4.73 -2.38
C LEU A 35 -5.42 -3.75 -1.42
N THR A 36 -5.35 -2.45 -1.72
CA THR A 36 -5.98 -1.42 -0.88
C THR A 36 -7.48 -1.65 -0.75
N TRP A 37 -8.15 -2.00 -1.85
CA TRP A 37 -9.57 -2.31 -1.86
C TRP A 37 -9.89 -3.62 -1.15
N ALA A 38 -9.13 -4.68 -1.40
CA ALA A 38 -9.34 -5.96 -0.76
C ALA A 38 -9.23 -5.85 0.77
N LEU A 39 -8.26 -5.07 1.26
CA LEU A 39 -8.11 -4.77 2.69
C LEU A 39 -9.25 -3.91 3.24
N HIS A 40 -9.72 -2.92 2.47
CA HIS A 40 -10.86 -2.09 2.85
C HIS A 40 -12.14 -2.92 2.97
N GLU A 41 -12.46 -3.74 1.97
CA GLU A 41 -13.68 -4.55 1.93
C GLU A 41 -13.67 -5.64 3.02
N LYS A 42 -12.54 -6.33 3.20
CA LYS A 42 -12.45 -7.45 4.14
C LYS A 42 -12.37 -7.01 5.61
N PHE A 43 -11.59 -5.96 5.89
CA PHE A 43 -11.27 -5.56 7.27
C PHE A 43 -11.86 -4.21 7.67
N GLY A 44 -12.51 -3.48 6.76
CA GLY A 44 -12.97 -2.12 7.01
C GLY A 44 -11.81 -1.13 7.18
N ALA A 45 -10.65 -1.43 6.61
CA ALA A 45 -9.44 -0.61 6.75
C ALA A 45 -9.67 0.79 6.16
N LYS A 46 -9.19 1.83 6.84
CA LYS A 46 -9.32 3.21 6.33
C LYS A 46 -8.32 3.43 5.20
N ILE A 47 -8.80 3.90 4.06
CA ILE A 47 -7.95 4.23 2.92
C ILE A 47 -7.38 5.66 3.08
N VAL A 48 -6.15 5.83 2.64
CA VAL A 48 -5.51 7.13 2.43
C VAL A 48 -5.04 7.20 0.99
N ALA A 49 -5.39 8.30 0.32
CA ALA A 49 -4.85 8.61 -1.00
C ALA A 49 -3.58 9.44 -0.85
N ILE A 50 -2.60 9.12 -1.69
CA ILE A 50 -1.39 9.90 -1.88
C ILE A 50 -1.57 10.66 -3.19
N VAL A 51 -1.61 11.99 -3.11
CA VAL A 51 -1.96 12.85 -4.24
C VAL A 51 -0.93 13.95 -4.43
N GLY A 52 -0.74 14.41 -5.67
CA GLY A 52 0.07 15.59 -5.99
C GLY A 52 -0.41 16.79 -5.16
N GLN A 53 0.54 17.48 -4.53
CA GLN A 53 0.24 18.52 -3.56
C GLN A 53 -0.56 19.68 -4.16
N ASP A 54 -0.17 20.13 -5.35
CA ASP A 54 -0.75 21.28 -6.03
C ASP A 54 -1.86 20.85 -7.01
N SER A 55 -1.67 19.76 -7.74
CA SER A 55 -2.66 19.29 -8.72
C SER A 55 -3.82 18.48 -8.12
N GLY A 56 -3.61 17.85 -6.96
CA GLY A 56 -4.52 16.87 -6.39
C GLY A 56 -4.60 15.56 -7.20
N MET A 57 -3.69 15.34 -8.15
CA MET A 57 -3.70 14.14 -9.00
C MET A 57 -3.38 12.89 -8.16
N PRO A 58 -4.18 11.81 -8.25
CA PRO A 58 -3.87 10.56 -7.56
C PRO A 58 -2.54 9.97 -8.05
N VAL A 59 -1.66 9.66 -7.10
CA VAL A 59 -0.37 9.00 -7.36
C VAL A 59 -0.40 7.57 -6.83
N HIS A 60 -0.97 7.38 -5.63
CA HIS A 60 -1.05 6.09 -4.98
C HIS A 60 -2.19 6.04 -3.96
N SER A 61 -2.49 4.85 -3.45
CA SER A 61 -3.40 4.62 -2.33
C SER A 61 -2.86 3.54 -1.41
N CYS A 62 -3.11 3.66 -0.11
CA CYS A 62 -2.75 2.67 0.88
C CYS A 62 -3.79 2.62 2.00
N VAL A 63 -3.67 1.66 2.93
CA VAL A 63 -4.54 1.59 4.10
C VAL A 63 -3.82 2.01 5.37
N LEU A 64 -4.55 2.63 6.29
CA LEU A 64 -4.07 2.96 7.63
C LEU A 64 -4.25 1.75 8.56
N LEU A 65 -3.17 1.38 9.24
CA LEU A 65 -3.22 0.48 10.39
C LEU A 65 -3.51 1.27 11.69
N ASN A 66 -3.06 2.51 11.75
CA ASN A 66 -3.34 3.50 12.78
C ASN A 66 -3.12 4.92 12.22
N GLU A 67 -3.24 5.96 13.05
CA GLU A 67 -3.13 7.36 12.61
C GLU A 67 -1.80 7.75 11.95
N SER A 68 -0.74 6.96 12.13
CA SER A 68 0.62 7.28 11.70
C SER A 68 1.31 6.18 10.89
N THR A 69 0.63 5.06 10.65
CA THR A 69 1.21 3.87 10.04
C THR A 69 0.32 3.37 8.91
N THR A 70 0.94 3.12 7.77
CA THR A 70 0.32 2.63 6.54
C THR A 70 0.76 1.20 6.25
N LEU A 71 -0.07 0.49 5.48
CA LEU A 71 0.29 -0.74 4.79
C LEU A 71 0.05 -0.54 3.29
N ASP A 72 1.10 -0.77 2.50
CA ASP A 72 1.10 -0.75 1.04
C ASP A 72 2.00 -1.85 0.47
N ALA A 73 2.25 -1.82 -0.84
CA ALA A 73 3.16 -2.71 -1.55
C ALA A 73 4.59 -2.78 -0.96
N TYR A 74 5.04 -1.70 -0.31
CA TYR A 74 6.35 -1.59 0.32
C TYR A 74 6.32 -1.94 1.82
N GLY A 75 5.19 -2.48 2.29
CA GLY A 75 5.02 -3.03 3.63
C GLY A 75 4.46 -2.02 4.64
N ILE A 76 4.84 -2.19 5.89
CA ILE A 76 4.33 -1.38 7.01
C ILE A 76 5.27 -0.22 7.28
N ASN A 77 4.83 0.98 6.91
CA ASN A 77 5.65 2.18 6.96
C ASN A 77 5.00 3.27 7.81
N ALA A 78 5.83 4.19 8.32
CA ALA A 78 5.30 5.43 8.86
C ALA A 78 4.67 6.23 7.70
N LEU A 79 3.52 6.86 7.92
CA LEU A 79 2.82 7.62 6.89
C LEU A 79 3.74 8.69 6.26
N GLU A 80 4.55 9.36 7.08
CA GLU A 80 5.56 10.31 6.62
C GLU A 80 6.54 9.70 5.62
N LYS A 81 7.00 8.47 5.87
CA LYS A 81 7.94 7.75 5.00
C LYS A 81 7.28 7.30 3.70
N THR A 82 6.03 6.83 3.75
CA THR A 82 5.22 6.56 2.55
C THR A 82 5.09 7.83 1.71
N VAL A 83 4.75 8.99 2.32
CA VAL A 83 4.66 10.27 1.61
C VAL A 83 6.00 10.71 1.02
N GLU A 84 7.10 10.55 1.75
CA GLU A 84 8.45 10.85 1.26
C GLU A 84 8.80 10.02 0.01
N ARG A 85 8.52 8.71 0.06
CA ARG A 85 8.77 7.78 -1.05
C ARG A 85 7.98 8.19 -2.29
N TYR A 86 6.67 8.36 -2.16
CA TYR A 86 5.83 8.74 -3.28
C TYR A 86 6.08 10.18 -3.75
N SER A 87 6.62 11.06 -2.90
CA SER A 87 7.09 12.38 -3.35
C SER A 87 8.28 12.25 -4.30
N LYS A 88 9.23 11.35 -4.03
CA LYS A 88 10.36 11.09 -4.96
C LYS A 88 9.85 10.59 -6.31
N ILE A 89 8.94 9.62 -6.30
CA ILE A 89 8.32 9.08 -7.52
C ILE A 89 7.52 10.16 -8.28
N ALA A 90 6.71 10.94 -7.57
CA ALA A 90 5.91 12.01 -8.16
C ALA A 90 6.75 13.14 -8.74
N MET A 91 7.88 13.49 -8.12
CA MET A 91 8.80 14.49 -8.68
C MET A 91 9.32 14.09 -10.07
N GLU A 92 9.49 12.80 -10.33
CA GLU A 92 9.92 12.30 -11.65
C GLU A 92 8.77 12.26 -12.66
N ALA A 93 7.57 11.85 -12.23
CA ALA A 93 6.43 11.64 -13.11
C ALA A 93 5.64 12.93 -13.39
N ILE A 94 5.47 13.78 -12.38
CA ILE A 94 4.49 14.87 -12.35
C ILE A 94 5.07 16.19 -11.83
N GLN A 95 6.35 16.22 -11.48
CA GLN A 95 7.14 17.40 -11.11
C GLN A 95 6.63 18.18 -9.88
N GLU A 96 6.00 17.48 -8.94
CA GLU A 96 5.58 18.04 -7.65
C GLU A 96 5.66 16.98 -6.54
N PRO A 97 5.79 17.40 -5.26
CA PRO A 97 5.68 16.47 -4.14
C PRO A 97 4.23 16.03 -3.95
N VAL A 98 4.03 15.03 -3.08
CA VAL A 98 2.70 14.52 -2.73
C VAL A 98 2.35 14.80 -1.28
N ILE A 99 1.06 14.73 -0.99
CA ILE A 99 0.51 14.74 0.36
C ILE A 99 -0.44 13.57 0.56
N ALA A 100 -0.60 13.14 1.81
CA ALA A 100 -1.61 12.18 2.20
C ALA A 100 -2.96 12.88 2.42
N LYS A 101 -4.05 12.31 1.88
CA LYS A 101 -5.43 12.74 2.11
C LYS A 101 -6.28 11.57 2.54
N ASN A 102 -7.05 11.78 3.61
CA ASN A 102 -8.16 10.89 3.91
C ASN A 102 -9.17 10.94 2.76
N VAL A 103 -9.65 9.79 2.35
CA VAL A 103 -10.65 9.68 1.29
C VAL A 103 -12.03 9.45 1.90
N ASP A 104 -13.06 10.03 1.28
CA ASP A 104 -14.45 9.81 1.65
C ASP A 104 -15.13 8.84 0.67
N SER A 105 -16.42 8.56 0.91
CA SER A 105 -17.21 7.68 0.05
C SER A 105 -17.29 8.16 -1.39
N ASP A 106 -17.23 9.47 -1.62
CA ASP A 106 -17.35 10.05 -2.96
C ASP A 106 -16.05 9.84 -3.75
N TRP A 107 -14.90 10.02 -3.09
CA TRP A 107 -13.60 9.68 -3.65
C TRP A 107 -13.49 8.17 -3.93
N ILE A 108 -13.93 7.35 -2.98
CA ILE A 108 -14.01 5.89 -3.15
C ILE A 108 -14.90 5.54 -4.34
N SER A 109 -16.04 6.20 -4.52
CA SER A 109 -16.91 5.92 -5.67
C SER A 109 -16.33 6.40 -7.01
N ALA A 110 -15.53 7.47 -7.01
CA ALA A 110 -15.00 8.10 -8.21
C ALA A 110 -13.70 7.43 -8.71
N PHE A 111 -12.88 6.92 -7.78
CA PHE A 111 -11.58 6.32 -8.06
C PHE A 111 -11.49 4.86 -7.64
N GLY A 112 -12.51 4.34 -6.96
CA GLY A 112 -12.62 2.92 -6.66
C GLY A 112 -12.68 2.12 -7.93
N GLY A 113 -11.79 1.14 -8.01
CA GLY A 113 -11.95 0.06 -8.96
C GLY A 113 -13.04 -0.85 -8.44
N ASN A 114 -13.94 -1.31 -9.31
CA ASN A 114 -14.57 -2.60 -9.01
C ASN A 114 -13.42 -3.60 -8.99
N LEU A 115 -13.19 -4.25 -7.85
CA LEU A 115 -12.35 -5.43 -7.85
C LEU A 115 -12.97 -6.41 -8.86
N TYR A 116 -12.20 -6.80 -9.87
CA TYR A 116 -12.64 -7.80 -10.83
C TYR A 116 -12.51 -9.23 -10.27
N GLU A 117 -11.83 -9.35 -9.13
CA GLU A 117 -11.56 -10.57 -8.37
C GLU A 117 -12.12 -10.43 -6.95
N GLU A 118 -12.40 -11.54 -6.28
CA GLU A 118 -12.83 -11.48 -4.88
C GLU A 118 -11.66 -10.98 -4.00
N PRO A 119 -11.91 -10.16 -2.96
CA PRO A 119 -10.86 -9.70 -2.05
C PRO A 119 -9.95 -10.82 -1.54
N GLU A 120 -10.52 -12.00 -1.25
CA GLU A 120 -9.78 -13.20 -0.84
C GLU A 120 -8.67 -13.60 -1.82
N ASP A 121 -8.94 -13.57 -3.12
CA ASP A 121 -8.00 -14.01 -4.15
C ASP A 121 -6.81 -13.04 -4.22
N VAL A 122 -7.09 -11.74 -4.22
CA VAL A 122 -6.07 -10.68 -4.17
C VAL A 122 -5.17 -10.82 -2.94
N LEU A 123 -5.76 -11.13 -1.77
CA LEU A 123 -4.99 -11.26 -0.53
C LEU A 123 -4.11 -12.51 -0.50
N VAL A 124 -4.50 -13.59 -1.18
CA VAL A 124 -3.63 -14.78 -1.36
C VAL A 124 -2.39 -14.41 -2.18
N GLU A 125 -2.52 -13.58 -3.22
CA GLU A 125 -1.38 -13.12 -4.00
C GLU A 125 -0.41 -12.24 -3.19
N PHE A 126 -0.92 -11.57 -2.15
CA PHE A 126 -0.11 -10.76 -1.24
C PHE A 126 0.55 -11.57 -0.09
N GLU A 127 0.19 -12.84 0.08
CA GLU A 127 0.72 -13.69 1.16
C GLU A 127 2.26 -13.77 1.18
N PRO A 128 2.98 -13.92 0.04
CA PRO A 128 4.44 -13.90 0.03
C PRO A 128 5.02 -12.62 0.63
N VAL A 129 4.39 -11.47 0.39
CA VAL A 129 4.79 -10.18 0.96
C VAL A 129 4.54 -10.17 2.46
N MET A 130 3.42 -10.71 2.93
CA MET A 130 3.13 -10.89 4.36
C MET A 130 4.14 -11.80 5.07
N GLN A 131 4.60 -12.86 4.39
CA GLN A 131 5.62 -13.76 4.91
C GLN A 131 7.00 -13.08 5.04
N LEU A 132 7.42 -12.29 4.03
CA LEU A 132 8.64 -11.47 4.12
C LEU A 132 8.55 -10.46 5.26
N LEU A 133 7.36 -9.90 5.43
CA LEU A 133 7.03 -9.02 6.53
C LEU A 133 6.81 -9.78 7.82
N ASP A 134 6.90 -11.11 7.93
CA ASP A 134 6.67 -11.87 9.17
C ASP A 134 5.46 -11.34 9.98
N ILE A 135 4.33 -11.17 9.30
CA ILE A 135 3.05 -10.69 9.84
C ILE A 135 1.90 -11.49 9.25
N THR A 136 0.74 -11.41 9.89
CA THR A 136 -0.54 -11.81 9.29
C THR A 136 -1.46 -10.61 9.19
N LEU A 137 -2.37 -10.60 8.22
CA LEU A 137 -3.33 -9.52 8.04
C LEU A 137 -4.26 -9.39 9.24
N GLU A 138 -4.70 -10.52 9.81
CA GLU A 138 -5.53 -10.54 11.01
C GLU A 138 -4.83 -9.82 12.17
N ASN A 139 -3.53 -10.02 12.36
CA ASN A 139 -2.77 -9.34 13.41
C ASN A 139 -2.64 -7.82 13.16
N CYS A 140 -2.70 -7.38 11.90
CA CYS A 140 -2.61 -5.96 11.55
C CYS A 140 -3.94 -5.22 11.78
N PHE A 141 -5.07 -5.92 11.63
CA PHE A 141 -6.41 -5.35 11.72
C PHE A 141 -7.24 -5.83 12.91
N ASP A 142 -6.65 -6.58 13.85
CA ASP A 142 -7.29 -7.04 15.08
C ASP A 142 -7.69 -5.83 15.96
N GLN A 143 -8.97 -5.48 15.89
CA GLN A 143 -9.56 -4.37 16.64
C GLN A 143 -9.61 -4.62 18.16
N SER A 144 -9.27 -5.82 18.65
CA SER A 144 -9.24 -6.12 20.09
C SER A 144 -8.00 -5.60 20.81
N ARG A 145 -7.04 -4.98 20.08
CA ARG A 145 -5.78 -4.45 20.62
C ARG A 145 -5.71 -2.92 20.75
N ILE A 146 -6.83 -2.21 20.56
CA ILE A 146 -6.93 -0.75 20.76
C ILE A 146 -7.74 -0.46 22.02
#